data_AF-A0A5N8WWZ0-F1
#
_entry.id   AF-A0A5N8WWZ0-F1
#
_cell.length_a   1.000
_cell.length_b   1.000
_cell.length_c   1.000
_cell.angle_alpha   90.00
_cell.angle_beta   90.00
_cell.angle_gamma   90.00
#
_symmetry.space_group_name_H-M   'P 1'
#
loop_
_entity.id
_entity.type
_entity.pdbx_description
1 polymer ?
#
loop_
_entity_poly.entity_id
_entity_poly.type
_entity_poly.pdbx_seq_one_letter_code
_entity_poly.pdbx_strand_id
1 'polypeptide(L)'
;MIIAGYVGSNDFWNTSIGAVVGIAVGALGCWAALRSNNPKKRIAWDERSNQSLVPETSSGAPSPITITHSASASGPLTEARLIELKLRNAGRRDIVQGDFTLNDDSLIFDFGVPIEGVVDVTTKPDSAPRPDCAISGTELKIKRCPIQKGQELTYSVLVNGSEQAVKIKTAALLNTPVKREDKKARERRRLLTFGALNIVIAAAAAIYSFTQPTKSELKEHFQACRYWDVHDPARAKKECPEIKKP
;
A
#
# COMPACT_ATOMS: atom_id res chain seq x y z
N MET A 1 -53.75 15.60 -0.92
CA MET A 1 -52.80 16.67 -0.55
C MET A 1 -51.93 16.29 0.66
N ILE A 2 -51.51 15.01 0.80
CA ILE A 2 -50.79 14.53 2.00
C ILE A 2 -49.27 14.38 1.73
N ILE A 3 -48.90 14.16 0.47
CA ILE A 3 -47.50 13.97 0.06
C ILE A 3 -46.70 15.30 0.12
N ALA A 4 -47.34 16.44 -0.12
CA ALA A 4 -46.67 17.75 -0.16
C ALA A 4 -46.16 18.20 1.22
N GLY A 5 -46.86 17.87 2.31
CA GLY A 5 -46.42 18.21 3.67
C GLY A 5 -45.27 17.32 4.17
N TYR A 6 -45.21 16.08 3.68
CA TYR A 6 -44.19 15.13 4.12
C TYR A 6 -42.81 15.45 3.57
N VAL A 7 -42.70 15.85 2.30
CA VAL A 7 -41.42 16.16 1.63
C VAL A 7 -40.67 17.35 2.28
N GLY A 8 -41.37 18.20 3.02
CA GLY A 8 -40.76 19.31 3.79
C GLY A 8 -40.48 19.00 5.27
N SER A 9 -40.86 17.81 5.77
CA SER A 9 -40.74 17.47 7.19
C SER A 9 -39.33 17.00 7.55
N ASN A 10 -38.90 17.27 8.79
CA ASN A 10 -37.63 16.76 9.32
C ASN A 10 -37.58 15.23 9.30
N ASP A 11 -38.72 14.56 9.50
CA ASP A 11 -38.82 13.09 9.48
C ASP A 11 -38.52 12.51 8.09
N PHE A 12 -38.99 13.17 7.03
CA PHE A 12 -38.65 12.78 5.66
C PHE A 12 -37.15 12.90 5.39
N TRP A 13 -36.53 14.01 5.79
CA TRP A 13 -35.08 14.20 5.60
C TRP A 13 -34.26 13.23 6.43
N ASN A 14 -34.62 13.01 7.70
CA ASN A 14 -33.96 12.03 8.57
C ASN A 14 -34.05 10.60 8.01
N THR A 15 -35.24 10.20 7.54
CA THR A 15 -35.45 8.88 6.93
C THR A 15 -34.67 8.73 5.63
N SER A 16 -34.69 9.76 4.78
CA SER A 16 -33.98 9.75 3.50
C SER A 16 -32.47 9.70 3.70
N ILE A 17 -31.93 10.51 4.60
CA ILE A 17 -30.51 10.49 4.98
C ILE A 17 -30.13 9.12 5.55
N GLY A 18 -30.94 8.57 6.46
CA GLY A 18 -30.71 7.24 7.04
C GLY A 18 -30.67 6.14 5.99
N ALA A 19 -31.60 6.16 5.01
CA ALA A 19 -31.62 5.21 3.91
C ALA A 19 -30.37 5.32 3.02
N VAL A 20 -29.96 6.54 2.65
CA VAL A 20 -28.76 6.78 1.85
C VAL A 20 -27.50 6.31 2.58
N VAL A 21 -27.37 6.63 3.87
CA VAL A 21 -26.26 6.18 4.71
C VAL A 21 -26.25 4.66 4.83
N GLY A 22 -27.41 4.03 5.05
CA GLY A 22 -27.54 2.57 5.13
C GLY A 22 -27.08 1.87 3.85
N ILE A 23 -27.50 2.37 2.68
CA ILE A 23 -27.06 1.85 1.38
C ILE A 23 -25.55 2.05 1.20
N ALA A 24 -25.02 3.22 1.53
CA ALA A 24 -23.60 3.51 1.41
C ALA A 24 -22.75 2.57 2.28
N VAL A 25 -23.13 2.38 3.55
CA VAL A 25 -22.44 1.44 4.46
C VAL A 25 -22.56 0.00 3.95
N GLY A 26 -23.74 -0.43 3.49
CA GLY A 26 -23.94 -1.76 2.92
C GLY A 26 -23.08 -2.01 1.67
N ALA A 27 -23.03 -1.06 0.74
CA ALA A 27 -22.21 -1.13 -0.45
C ALA A 27 -20.71 -1.16 -0.12
N LEU A 28 -20.26 -0.31 0.82
CA LEU A 28 -18.87 -0.32 1.30
C LEU A 28 -18.51 -1.64 1.98
N GLY A 29 -19.41 -2.20 2.79
CA GLY A 29 -19.24 -3.50 3.43
C GLY A 29 -19.10 -4.64 2.41
N CYS A 30 -20.00 -4.69 1.42
CA CYS A 30 -19.94 -5.66 0.33
C CYS A 30 -18.65 -5.54 -0.49
N TRP A 31 -18.27 -4.30 -0.85
CA TRP A 31 -17.02 -4.03 -1.56
C TRP A 31 -15.79 -4.47 -0.74
N ALA A 32 -15.78 -4.18 0.56
CA ALA A 32 -14.70 -4.59 1.46
C ALA A 32 -14.62 -6.12 1.56
N ALA A 33 -15.75 -6.81 1.68
CA ALA A 33 -15.82 -8.28 1.74
C ALA A 33 -15.30 -8.94 0.45
N LEU A 34 -15.77 -8.48 -0.73
CA LEU A 34 -15.29 -8.97 -2.03
C LEU A 34 -13.78 -8.73 -2.20
N ARG A 35 -13.30 -7.57 -1.77
CA ARG A 35 -11.88 -7.21 -1.83
C ARG A 35 -11.03 -7.96 -0.79
N SER A 36 -11.64 -8.45 0.28
CA SER A 36 -10.99 -9.31 1.28
C SER A 36 -10.89 -10.76 0.80
N ASN A 37 -11.94 -11.30 0.16
CA ASN A 37 -11.99 -12.69 -0.31
C ASN A 37 -11.08 -13.00 -1.51
N ASN A 38 -10.78 -11.99 -2.34
CA ASN A 38 -9.82 -12.10 -3.45
C ASN A 38 -8.57 -11.20 -3.25
N PRO A 39 -7.74 -11.50 -2.24
CA PRO A 39 -6.51 -10.75 -2.00
C PRO A 39 -5.52 -11.05 -3.13
N LYS A 40 -5.21 -10.00 -3.88
CA LYS A 40 -4.32 -10.09 -5.06
C LYS A 40 -2.92 -10.54 -4.64
N LYS A 41 -2.39 -11.58 -5.28
CA LYS A 41 -0.95 -11.88 -5.33
C LYS A 41 -0.31 -10.88 -6.28
N ARG A 42 0.88 -10.38 -5.95
CA ARG A 42 1.60 -9.42 -6.80
C ARG A 42 3.06 -9.34 -6.38
N ILE A 43 3.95 -9.39 -7.36
CA ILE A 43 5.36 -9.05 -7.16
C ILE A 43 5.58 -7.63 -7.69
N ALA A 44 6.21 -6.82 -6.85
CA ALA A 44 6.74 -5.53 -7.25
C ALA A 44 8.27 -5.64 -7.27
N TRP A 45 8.93 -5.00 -8.23
CA TRP A 45 10.38 -4.94 -8.26
C TRP A 45 10.84 -3.52 -8.57
N ASP A 46 11.98 -3.12 -8.03
CA ASP A 46 12.60 -1.83 -8.30
C ASP A 46 14.12 -1.94 -8.31
N GLU A 47 14.74 -1.12 -9.16
CA GLU A 47 16.18 -0.88 -9.15
C GLU A 47 16.44 0.19 -8.09
N ARG A 48 17.04 -0.22 -6.98
CA ARG A 48 17.20 0.67 -5.82
C ARG A 48 18.37 1.62 -6.01
N SER A 49 19.47 1.12 -6.53
CA SER A 49 20.69 1.85 -6.84
C SER A 49 21.42 1.20 -8.01
N ASN A 50 22.19 2.02 -8.73
CA ASN A 50 23.08 1.62 -9.81
C ASN A 50 24.35 2.47 -9.72
N GLN A 51 25.28 2.05 -8.87
CA GLN A 51 26.44 2.85 -8.50
C GLN A 51 27.67 2.38 -9.26
N SER A 52 28.38 3.33 -9.89
CA SER A 52 29.72 3.05 -10.40
C SER A 52 30.67 2.84 -9.24
N LEU A 53 31.41 1.72 -9.26
CA LEU A 53 32.47 1.45 -8.30
C LEU A 53 33.82 2.00 -8.79
N VAL A 54 33.95 2.19 -10.10
CA VAL A 54 35.09 2.89 -10.69
C VAL A 54 34.82 4.39 -10.50
N PRO A 55 35.62 5.11 -9.70
CA PRO A 55 35.52 6.56 -9.65
C PRO A 55 35.76 7.08 -11.06
N GLU A 56 34.95 8.02 -11.53
CA GLU A 56 35.37 8.84 -12.67
C GLU A 56 36.69 9.49 -12.24
N THR A 57 37.81 8.93 -12.69
CA THR A 57 39.12 9.49 -12.41
C THR A 57 39.14 10.85 -13.08
N SER A 58 38.80 11.89 -12.31
CA SER A 58 39.09 13.27 -12.66
C SER A 58 40.56 13.31 -13.10
N SER A 59 40.86 14.13 -14.10
CA SER A 59 42.15 14.17 -14.81
C SER A 59 43.40 14.43 -13.94
N GLY A 60 43.27 14.48 -12.61
CA GLY A 60 44.35 14.59 -11.63
C GLY A 60 44.40 13.48 -10.57
N ALA A 61 43.70 12.35 -10.74
CA ALA A 61 43.79 11.24 -9.79
C ALA A 61 45.20 10.60 -9.81
N PRO A 62 45.89 10.49 -8.65
CA PRO A 62 47.31 10.14 -8.60
C PRO A 62 47.64 8.67 -8.90
N SER A 63 46.66 7.77 -8.93
CA SER A 63 46.87 6.35 -9.22
C SER A 63 45.62 5.69 -9.81
N PRO A 64 45.77 4.85 -10.86
CA PRO A 64 44.66 4.07 -11.39
C PRO A 64 44.18 3.04 -10.35
N ILE A 65 42.88 3.01 -10.09
CA ILE A 65 42.25 1.96 -9.26
C ILE A 65 41.76 0.86 -10.19
N THR A 66 42.18 -0.37 -9.94
CA THR A 66 41.74 -1.55 -10.68
C THR A 66 40.89 -2.43 -9.79
N ILE A 67 39.69 -2.77 -10.24
CA ILE A 67 38.78 -3.67 -9.54
C ILE A 67 38.91 -5.05 -10.19
N THR A 68 39.24 -6.06 -9.40
CA THR A 68 39.30 -7.45 -9.84
C THR A 68 38.31 -8.29 -9.06
N HIS A 69 37.69 -9.26 -9.74
CA HIS A 69 36.79 -10.22 -9.13
C HIS A 69 37.34 -11.61 -9.36
N SER A 70 37.56 -12.38 -8.29
CA SER A 70 38.27 -13.66 -8.34
C SER A 70 37.59 -14.72 -9.21
N ALA A 71 36.28 -14.61 -9.41
CA ALA A 71 35.51 -15.51 -10.27
C ALA A 71 35.33 -14.98 -11.70
N SER A 72 35.83 -13.79 -12.00
CA SER A 72 35.73 -13.21 -13.34
C SER A 72 36.81 -13.77 -14.26
N ALA A 73 36.39 -14.43 -15.34
CA ALA A 73 37.29 -14.90 -16.39
C ALA A 73 37.71 -13.79 -17.37
N SER A 74 37.08 -12.60 -17.30
CA SER A 74 37.23 -11.51 -18.26
C SER A 74 38.35 -10.51 -17.91
N GLY A 75 39.05 -10.72 -16.80
CA GLY A 75 40.17 -9.88 -16.38
C GLY A 75 39.74 -8.70 -15.49
N PRO A 76 40.52 -7.62 -15.42
CA PRO A 76 40.16 -6.45 -14.60
C PRO A 76 38.87 -5.80 -15.10
N LEU A 77 37.98 -5.44 -14.16
CA LEU A 77 36.70 -4.83 -14.47
C LEU A 77 36.89 -3.33 -14.75
N THR A 78 36.77 -2.93 -16.00
CA THR A 78 36.98 -1.55 -16.44
C THR A 78 35.81 -0.63 -16.12
N GLU A 79 34.58 -1.15 -16.07
CA GLU A 79 33.36 -0.41 -15.80
C GLU A 79 32.52 -1.13 -14.74
N ALA A 80 33.12 -1.41 -13.58
CA ALA A 80 32.45 -2.12 -12.50
C ALA A 80 31.32 -1.27 -11.88
N ARG A 81 30.11 -1.82 -11.84
CA ARG A 81 28.94 -1.19 -11.20
C ARG A 81 28.25 -2.17 -10.27
N LEU A 82 27.76 -1.65 -9.14
CA LEU A 82 26.94 -2.39 -8.19
C LEU A 82 25.48 -1.97 -8.34
N ILE A 83 24.64 -2.92 -8.73
CA ILE A 83 23.21 -2.73 -8.93
C ILE A 83 22.44 -3.46 -7.83
N GLU A 84 21.61 -2.72 -7.08
CA GLU A 84 20.70 -3.30 -6.10
C GLU A 84 19.33 -3.53 -6.73
N LEU A 85 19.03 -4.78 -7.08
CA LEU A 85 17.71 -5.18 -7.54
C LEU A 85 16.86 -5.64 -6.35
N LYS A 86 15.77 -4.93 -6.13
CA LYS A 86 14.84 -5.21 -5.05
C LYS A 86 13.57 -5.84 -5.59
N LEU A 87 13.16 -6.94 -4.97
CA LEU A 87 11.89 -7.61 -5.21
C LEU A 87 11.07 -7.63 -3.94
N ARG A 88 9.75 -7.49 -4.07
CA ARG A 88 8.84 -7.52 -2.94
C ARG A 88 7.53 -8.20 -3.30
N ASN A 89 7.04 -9.07 -2.42
CA ASN A 89 5.64 -9.45 -2.47
C ASN A 89 4.76 -8.27 -2.00
N ALA A 90 4.32 -7.49 -2.96
CA ALA A 90 3.42 -6.35 -2.77
C ALA A 90 1.93 -6.77 -2.80
N GLY A 91 1.66 -8.08 -2.82
CA GLY A 91 0.36 -8.68 -2.67
C GLY A 91 -0.08 -8.75 -1.21
N ARG A 92 -1.27 -9.32 -0.99
CA ARG A 92 -1.84 -9.55 0.34
C ARG A 92 -1.81 -11.01 0.78
N ARG A 93 -1.31 -11.89 -0.08
CA ARG A 93 -1.13 -13.33 0.14
C ARG A 93 0.28 -13.74 -0.20
N ASP A 94 0.70 -14.84 0.40
CA ASP A 94 1.94 -15.51 0.05
C ASP A 94 1.85 -16.02 -1.40
N ILE A 95 3.00 -16.05 -2.05
CA ILE A 95 3.20 -16.67 -3.35
C ILE A 95 3.80 -18.04 -3.04
N VAL A 96 3.04 -19.09 -3.29
CA VAL A 96 3.44 -20.47 -2.98
C VAL A 96 4.13 -21.11 -4.19
N GLN A 97 4.85 -22.21 -4.00
CA GLN A 97 5.55 -22.89 -5.12
C GLN A 97 4.62 -23.25 -6.29
N GLY A 98 3.36 -23.62 -6.02
CA GLY A 98 2.38 -23.93 -7.06
C GLY A 98 1.92 -22.73 -7.90
N ASP A 99 2.28 -21.50 -7.52
CA ASP A 99 1.99 -20.32 -8.34
C ASP A 99 3.00 -20.11 -9.47
N PHE A 100 4.13 -20.80 -9.44
CA PHE A 100 5.16 -20.69 -10.47
C PHE A 100 4.93 -21.72 -11.56
N THR A 101 4.90 -21.30 -12.83
CA THR A 101 4.62 -22.21 -13.96
C THR A 101 5.84 -22.99 -14.41
N LEU A 102 7.04 -22.43 -14.23
CA LEU A 102 8.30 -23.08 -14.54
C LEU A 102 8.93 -23.65 -13.27
N ASN A 103 9.50 -24.86 -13.37
CA ASN A 103 10.17 -25.52 -12.26
C ASN A 103 11.47 -24.80 -11.87
N ASP A 104 12.19 -24.27 -12.87
CA ASP A 104 13.41 -23.48 -12.71
C ASP A 104 13.27 -22.13 -13.43
N ASP A 105 14.07 -21.14 -13.00
CA ASP A 105 14.18 -19.82 -13.64
C ASP A 105 12.85 -19.05 -13.80
N SER A 106 12.05 -19.00 -12.73
CA SER A 106 10.70 -18.44 -12.82
C SER A 106 10.66 -16.92 -12.99
N LEU A 107 11.70 -16.21 -12.53
CA LEU A 107 11.87 -14.78 -12.76
C LEU A 107 13.24 -14.53 -13.38
N ILE A 108 13.27 -13.91 -14.55
CA ILE A 108 14.51 -13.58 -15.25
C ILE A 108 14.60 -12.08 -15.42
N PHE A 109 15.66 -11.49 -14.87
CA PHE A 109 16.00 -10.08 -15.02
C PHE A 109 17.22 -9.94 -15.91
N ASP A 110 17.10 -9.14 -16.95
CA ASP A 110 18.18 -8.80 -17.86
C ASP A 110 18.73 -7.42 -17.50
N PHE A 111 20.03 -7.39 -17.22
CA PHE A 111 20.76 -6.18 -16.86
C PHE A 111 21.29 -5.45 -18.10
N GLY A 112 21.27 -6.07 -19.28
CA GLY A 112 21.79 -5.50 -20.52
C GLY A 112 23.32 -5.40 -20.60
N VAL A 113 24.02 -5.71 -19.52
CA VAL A 113 25.48 -5.79 -19.40
C VAL A 113 25.88 -7.10 -18.71
N PRO A 114 27.09 -7.63 -18.96
CA PRO A 114 27.58 -8.84 -18.32
C PRO A 114 27.51 -8.76 -16.79
N ILE A 115 26.92 -9.79 -16.19
CA ILE A 115 26.91 -9.98 -14.74
C ILE A 115 28.18 -10.74 -14.37
N GLU A 116 29.00 -10.13 -13.52
CA GLU A 116 30.25 -10.73 -13.03
C GLU A 116 30.00 -11.56 -11.76
N GLY A 117 28.95 -11.23 -10.99
CA GLY A 117 28.59 -11.98 -9.80
C GLY A 117 27.40 -11.40 -9.04
N VAL A 118 26.80 -12.23 -8.18
CA VAL A 118 25.88 -11.75 -7.13
C VAL A 118 26.70 -11.61 -5.85
N VAL A 119 26.87 -10.37 -5.39
CA VAL A 119 27.66 -10.01 -4.22
C VAL A 119 26.95 -10.40 -2.93
N ASP A 120 25.64 -10.14 -2.88
CA ASP A 120 24.83 -10.44 -1.70
C ASP A 120 23.36 -10.68 -2.07
N VAL A 121 22.69 -11.50 -1.26
CA VAL A 121 21.25 -11.76 -1.33
C VAL A 121 20.66 -11.66 0.07
N THR A 122 19.98 -10.55 0.32
CA THR A 122 19.32 -10.31 1.61
C THR A 122 17.81 -10.48 1.49
N THR A 123 17.18 -10.84 2.59
CA THR A 123 15.72 -10.94 2.67
C THR A 123 15.20 -10.30 3.94
N LYS A 124 14.00 -9.73 3.90
CA LYS A 124 13.29 -9.20 5.08
C LYS A 124 11.87 -9.78 5.12
N PRO A 125 11.43 -10.39 6.23
CA PRO A 125 12.22 -10.67 7.44
C PRO A 125 13.34 -11.70 7.17
N ASP A 126 14.41 -11.68 7.96
CA ASP A 126 15.60 -12.53 7.73
C ASP A 126 15.29 -14.04 7.82
N SER A 127 14.21 -14.40 8.52
CA SER A 127 13.70 -15.77 8.65
C SER A 127 12.94 -16.26 7.42
N ALA A 128 12.67 -15.40 6.45
CA ALA A 128 11.93 -15.78 5.25
C ALA A 128 12.83 -16.60 4.30
N PRO A 129 12.23 -17.49 3.48
CA PRO A 129 12.99 -18.29 2.51
C PRO A 129 13.75 -17.41 1.52
N ARG A 130 15.05 -17.69 1.31
CA ARG A 130 15.87 -17.01 0.30
C ARG A 130 15.85 -17.83 -0.99
N PRO A 131 15.41 -17.27 -2.13
CA PRO A 131 15.48 -17.99 -3.39
C PRO A 131 16.92 -18.11 -3.85
N ASP A 132 17.30 -19.29 -4.31
CA ASP A 132 18.51 -19.47 -5.09
C ASP A 132 18.45 -18.64 -6.37
N CYS A 133 19.62 -18.23 -6.86
CA CYS A 133 19.77 -17.55 -8.13
C CYS A 133 20.90 -18.15 -8.95
N ALA A 134 20.77 -18.07 -10.28
CA ALA A 134 21.79 -18.42 -11.24
C ALA A 134 22.07 -17.22 -12.14
N ILE A 135 23.30 -17.12 -12.63
CA ILE A 135 23.73 -16.09 -13.58
C ILE A 135 23.91 -16.73 -14.95
N SER A 136 23.46 -16.05 -16.00
CA SER A 136 23.63 -16.48 -17.38
C SER A 136 23.91 -15.26 -18.27
N GLY A 137 25.19 -14.89 -18.40
CA GLY A 137 25.59 -13.72 -19.18
C GLY A 137 25.08 -12.42 -18.55
N THR A 138 24.09 -11.77 -19.16
CA THR A 138 23.46 -10.53 -18.66
C THR A 138 22.23 -10.80 -17.79
N GLU A 139 21.87 -12.06 -17.60
CA GLU A 139 20.62 -12.47 -16.95
C GLU A 139 20.84 -12.98 -15.53
N LEU A 140 20.09 -12.42 -14.59
CA LEU A 140 19.88 -12.99 -13.26
C LEU A 140 18.60 -13.81 -13.28
N LYS A 141 18.75 -15.12 -13.05
CA LYS A 141 17.66 -16.07 -13.01
C LYS A 141 17.37 -16.45 -11.57
N ILE A 142 16.19 -16.09 -11.09
CA ILE A 142 15.74 -16.40 -9.73
C ILE A 142 14.91 -17.67 -9.79
N LYS A 143 15.32 -18.68 -9.01
CA LYS A 143 14.64 -19.97 -8.97
C LYS A 143 13.30 -19.88 -8.24
N ARG A 144 12.49 -20.91 -8.46
CA ARG A 144 11.20 -21.07 -7.79
C ARG A 144 11.38 -21.19 -6.28
N CYS A 145 10.84 -20.23 -5.54
CA CYS A 145 10.83 -20.23 -4.07
C CYS A 145 9.53 -19.58 -3.57
N PRO A 146 8.90 -20.08 -2.49
CA PRO A 146 7.81 -19.34 -1.85
C PRO A 146 8.26 -17.93 -1.48
N ILE A 147 7.41 -16.94 -1.74
CA ILE A 147 7.63 -15.55 -1.33
C ILE A 147 6.51 -15.13 -0.39
N GLN A 148 6.83 -14.99 0.89
CA GLN A 148 5.87 -14.64 1.93
C GLN A 148 5.29 -13.23 1.71
N LYS A 149 4.08 -13.01 2.21
CA LYS A 149 3.41 -11.70 2.16
C LYS A 149 4.29 -10.63 2.80
N GLY A 150 4.54 -9.57 2.04
CA GLY A 150 5.36 -8.45 2.51
C GLY A 150 6.85 -8.74 2.54
N GLN A 151 7.29 -9.97 2.22
CA GLN A 151 8.70 -10.30 2.10
C GLN A 151 9.36 -9.42 1.05
N GLU A 152 10.55 -8.96 1.38
CA GLU A 152 11.44 -8.20 0.53
C GLU A 152 12.71 -9.01 0.29
N LEU A 153 13.21 -8.99 -0.94
CA LEU A 153 14.44 -9.61 -1.39
C LEU A 153 15.27 -8.53 -2.04
N THR A 154 16.56 -8.47 -1.74
CA THR A 154 17.48 -7.52 -2.38
C THR A 154 18.70 -8.30 -2.86
N TYR A 155 18.93 -8.24 -4.16
CA TYR A 155 20.06 -8.82 -4.85
C TYR A 155 21.04 -7.69 -5.16
N SER A 156 22.24 -7.79 -4.60
CA SER A 156 23.35 -6.88 -4.92
C SER A 156 24.16 -7.54 -6.02
N VAL A 157 24.04 -7.02 -7.24
CA VAL A 157 24.62 -7.63 -8.45
C VAL A 157 25.77 -6.78 -8.94
N LEU A 158 26.94 -7.41 -9.11
CA LEU A 158 28.11 -6.79 -9.72
C LEU A 158 28.03 -7.01 -11.24
N VAL A 159 28.06 -5.91 -11.98
CA VAL A 159 28.07 -5.92 -13.45
C VAL A 159 29.28 -5.16 -13.98
N ASN A 160 29.66 -5.45 -15.22
CA ASN A 160 30.75 -4.76 -15.91
C ASN A 160 30.25 -4.13 -17.21
N GLY A 161 30.09 -2.81 -17.20
CA GLY A 161 29.67 -2.03 -18.36
C GLY A 161 28.92 -0.76 -18.00
N SER A 162 28.64 0.04 -19.04
CA SER A 162 27.85 1.28 -18.96
C SER A 162 26.48 1.12 -18.29
N GLU A 163 25.91 2.23 -17.82
CA GLU A 163 24.60 2.24 -17.19
C GLU A 163 23.51 1.72 -18.14
N GLN A 164 22.84 0.64 -17.74
CA GLN A 164 21.68 0.09 -18.44
C GLN A 164 20.53 -0.10 -17.45
N ALA A 165 19.31 0.18 -17.92
CA ALA A 165 18.11 -0.05 -17.13
C ALA A 165 17.79 -1.55 -17.06
N VAL A 166 17.63 -2.08 -15.85
CA VAL A 166 17.24 -3.49 -15.65
C VAL A 166 15.84 -3.72 -16.22
N LYS A 167 15.67 -4.82 -16.96
CA LYS A 167 14.38 -5.23 -17.55
C LYS A 167 14.00 -6.61 -17.04
N ILE A 168 12.70 -6.85 -16.91
CA ILE A 168 12.19 -8.19 -16.67
C ILE A 168 11.99 -8.89 -18.02
N LYS A 169 12.70 -9.99 -18.25
CA LYS A 169 12.62 -10.79 -19.48
C LYS A 169 11.55 -11.87 -19.37
N THR A 170 11.46 -12.53 -18.21
CA THR A 170 10.49 -13.61 -17.98
C THR A 170 9.88 -13.50 -16.60
N ALA A 171 8.56 -13.68 -16.53
CA ALA A 171 7.76 -13.66 -15.32
C ALA A 171 6.78 -14.84 -15.31
N ALA A 172 7.27 -16.02 -14.97
CA ALA A 172 6.55 -17.29 -15.05
C ALA A 172 5.73 -17.56 -13.78
N LEU A 173 4.73 -16.70 -13.50
CA LEU A 173 3.78 -16.89 -12.39
C LEU A 173 2.32 -16.86 -12.84
N LEU A 174 1.51 -17.76 -12.29
CA LEU A 174 0.06 -17.78 -12.43
C LEU A 174 -0.57 -16.67 -11.60
N ASN A 175 -1.42 -15.87 -12.25
CA ASN A 175 -2.28 -14.87 -11.60
C ASN A 175 -1.54 -13.90 -10.66
N THR A 176 -0.23 -13.76 -10.83
CA THR A 176 0.64 -12.95 -9.96
C THR A 176 1.38 -11.95 -10.85
N PRO A 177 0.77 -10.79 -11.15
CA PRO A 177 1.42 -9.78 -11.97
C PRO A 177 2.74 -9.34 -11.34
N VAL A 178 3.79 -9.30 -12.16
CA VAL A 178 5.10 -8.78 -11.80
C VAL A 178 5.22 -7.39 -12.41
N LYS A 179 5.38 -6.35 -11.59
CA LYS A 179 5.40 -4.96 -12.05
C LYS A 179 6.59 -4.20 -11.49
N ARG A 180 7.19 -3.34 -12.32
CA ARG A 180 8.16 -2.35 -11.84
C ARG A 180 7.45 -1.37 -10.90
N GLU A 181 8.03 -1.10 -9.74
CA GLU A 181 7.49 -0.16 -8.77
C GLU A 181 8.05 1.24 -9.01
N ASP A 182 7.19 2.14 -9.49
CA ASP A 182 7.53 3.56 -9.54
C ASP A 182 7.44 4.15 -8.13
N LYS A 183 8.59 4.47 -7.53
CA LYS A 183 8.69 5.09 -6.19
C LYS A 183 7.73 6.30 -6.05
N LYS A 184 7.68 7.17 -7.07
CA LYS A 184 6.79 8.34 -7.12
C LYS A 184 5.30 7.97 -7.07
N ALA A 185 4.89 6.92 -7.78
CA ALA A 185 3.49 6.49 -7.82
C ALA A 185 3.06 5.89 -6.47
N ARG A 186 3.96 5.19 -5.78
CA ARG A 186 3.71 4.62 -4.45
C ARG A 186 3.50 5.69 -3.39
N GLU A 187 4.34 6.72 -3.37
CA GLU A 187 4.20 7.86 -2.44
C GLU A 187 2.90 8.62 -2.67
N ARG A 188 2.58 8.94 -3.93
CA ARG A 188 1.30 9.59 -4.29
C ARG A 188 0.10 8.77 -3.81
N ARG A 189 0.11 7.45 -4.00
CA ARG A 189 -0.98 6.58 -3.53
C ARG A 189 -1.14 6.62 -2.02
N ARG A 190 -0.05 6.59 -1.27
CA ARG A 190 -0.10 6.69 0.21
C ARG A 190 -0.73 8.00 0.65
N LEU A 191 -0.27 9.12 0.09
CA LEU A 191 -0.79 10.45 0.42
C LEU A 191 -2.28 10.56 0.12
N LEU A 192 -2.73 10.09 -1.05
CA LEU A 192 -4.15 10.12 -1.41
C LEU A 192 -5.03 9.27 -0.49
N THR A 193 -4.59 8.06 -0.11
CA THR A 193 -5.38 7.22 0.81
C THR A 193 -5.52 7.83 2.19
N PHE A 194 -4.46 8.45 2.73
CA PHE A 194 -4.56 9.14 4.02
C PHE A 194 -5.42 10.41 3.91
N GLY A 195 -5.32 11.15 2.81
CA GLY A 195 -6.16 12.33 2.56
C GLY A 195 -7.65 12.00 2.52
N ALA A 196 -8.03 10.98 1.75
CA ALA A 196 -9.44 10.58 1.60
C ALA A 196 -10.08 10.11 2.93
N LEU A 197 -9.34 9.35 3.74
CA LEU A 197 -9.85 8.88 5.04
C LEU A 197 -10.14 10.04 5.99
N ASN A 198 -9.26 11.04 6.03
CA ASN A 198 -9.46 12.23 6.88
C ASN A 198 -10.68 13.05 6.44
N ILE A 199 -10.94 13.17 5.13
CA ILE A 199 -12.13 13.87 4.62
C ILE A 199 -13.41 13.16 5.06
N VAL A 200 -13.45 11.82 4.99
CA VAL A 200 -14.62 11.04 5.41
C VAL A 200 -14.88 11.20 6.91
N ILE A 201 -13.83 11.15 7.74
CA ILE A 201 -13.96 11.35 9.20
C ILE A 201 -14.46 12.76 9.50
N ALA A 202 -13.92 13.79 8.84
CA ALA A 202 -14.35 15.18 9.02
C ALA A 202 -15.82 15.39 8.62
N ALA A 203 -16.25 14.80 7.49
CA ALA A 203 -17.64 14.87 7.05
C ALA A 203 -18.60 14.20 8.05
N ALA A 204 -18.24 13.02 8.57
CA ALA A 204 -19.02 12.34 9.59
C ALA A 204 -19.11 13.15 10.89
N ALA A 205 -18.01 13.77 11.33
CA ALA A 205 -18.00 14.64 12.50
C ALA A 205 -18.86 15.90 12.30
N ALA A 206 -18.83 16.51 11.11
CA ALA A 206 -19.64 17.69 10.78
C ALA A 206 -21.15 17.37 10.79
N ILE A 207 -21.55 16.22 10.23
CA ILE A 207 -22.94 15.74 10.27
C ILE A 207 -23.36 15.50 11.72
N TYR A 208 -22.53 14.81 12.51
CA TYR A 208 -22.82 14.56 13.92
C TYR A 208 -22.99 15.86 14.73
N SER A 209 -22.20 16.89 14.42
CA SER A 209 -22.28 18.20 15.05
C SER A 209 -23.58 18.95 14.71
N PHE A 210 -24.09 18.79 13.49
CA PHE A 210 -25.37 19.38 13.06
C PHE A 210 -26.58 18.69 13.68
N THR A 211 -26.47 17.41 14.04
CA THR A 211 -27.56 16.66 14.69
C THR A 211 -27.65 16.89 16.19
N GLN A 212 -26.66 17.54 16.81
CA GLN A 212 -26.74 17.85 18.23
C GLN A 212 -27.66 19.07 18.44
N PRO A 213 -28.62 19.00 19.38
CA PRO A 213 -29.48 20.13 19.69
C PRO A 213 -28.62 21.32 20.10
N THR A 214 -28.92 22.48 19.53
CA THR A 214 -28.19 23.70 19.85
C THR A 214 -28.38 24.05 21.34
N LYS A 215 -27.40 24.75 21.95
CA LYS A 215 -27.52 25.19 23.35
C LYS A 215 -28.78 26.03 23.59
N SER A 216 -29.28 26.73 22.57
CA SER A 216 -30.53 27.50 22.60
C SER A 216 -31.75 26.59 22.68
N GLU A 217 -31.86 25.58 21.81
CA GLU A 217 -32.96 24.61 21.84
C GLU A 217 -32.98 23.84 23.16
N LEU A 218 -31.81 23.47 23.68
CA LEU A 218 -31.70 22.81 24.98
C LEU A 218 -32.21 23.72 26.11
N LYS A 219 -31.89 25.01 26.08
CA LYS A 219 -32.38 26.00 27.06
C LYS A 219 -33.88 26.19 26.98
N GLU A 220 -34.44 26.33 25.78
CA GLU A 220 -35.89 26.46 25.57
C GLU A 220 -36.60 25.19 26.05
N HIS A 221 -36.06 24.00 25.76
CA HIS A 221 -36.60 22.75 26.26
C HIS A 221 -36.60 22.67 27.79
N PHE A 222 -35.51 23.08 28.45
CA PHE A 222 -35.47 23.16 29.91
C PHE A 222 -36.46 24.19 30.50
N GLN A 223 -36.64 25.34 29.84
CA GLN A 223 -37.62 26.33 30.25
C GLN A 223 -39.05 25.82 30.10
N ALA A 224 -39.36 25.16 28.98
CA ALA A 224 -40.63 24.48 28.78
C ALA A 224 -40.88 23.44 29.87
N CYS A 225 -39.89 22.59 30.17
CA CYS A 225 -39.99 21.60 31.23
C CYS A 225 -40.27 22.21 32.60
N ARG A 226 -39.63 23.33 32.96
CA ARG A 226 -39.94 24.05 34.22
C ARG A 226 -41.36 24.60 34.24
N TYR A 227 -41.86 25.09 33.12
CA TYR A 227 -43.25 25.56 33.01
C TYR A 227 -44.24 24.40 33.21
N TRP A 228 -44.00 23.26 32.58
CA TRP A 228 -44.86 22.08 32.72
C TRP A 228 -44.83 21.50 34.14
N ASP A 229 -43.68 21.53 34.84
CA ASP A 229 -43.59 21.06 36.23
C ASP A 229 -44.55 21.82 37.18
N VAL A 230 -44.82 23.10 36.90
CA VAL A 230 -45.74 23.94 37.68
C VAL A 230 -47.20 23.76 37.24
N HIS A 231 -47.46 23.60 35.94
CA HIS A 231 -48.82 23.65 35.39
C HIS A 231 -49.45 22.28 35.08
N ASP A 232 -48.64 21.26 34.77
CA ASP A 232 -49.09 19.89 34.50
C ASP A 232 -47.96 18.87 34.84
N PRO A 233 -47.82 18.49 36.12
CA PRO A 233 -46.72 17.63 36.57
C PRO A 233 -46.79 16.21 35.99
N ALA A 234 -47.98 15.75 35.58
CA ALA A 234 -48.15 14.45 34.96
C ALA A 234 -47.50 14.41 33.57
N ARG A 235 -47.60 15.51 32.82
CA ARG A 235 -46.92 15.67 31.52
C ARG A 235 -45.41 15.85 31.69
N ALA A 236 -44.98 16.69 32.63
CA ALA A 236 -43.55 16.91 32.91
C ALA A 236 -42.82 15.59 33.23
N LYS A 237 -43.44 14.70 34.01
CA LYS A 237 -42.86 13.39 34.36
C LYS A 237 -42.71 12.44 33.16
N LYS A 238 -43.48 12.63 32.09
CA LYS A 238 -43.39 11.83 30.86
C LYS A 238 -42.39 12.38 29.86
N GLU A 239 -42.34 13.70 29.69
CA GLU A 239 -41.62 14.35 28.58
C GLU A 239 -40.25 14.93 28.98
N CYS A 240 -40.00 15.18 30.26
CA CYS A 240 -38.78 15.84 30.72
C CYS A 240 -37.78 14.86 31.37
N PRO A 241 -36.48 14.98 31.08
CA PRO A 241 -35.46 14.15 31.72
C PRO A 241 -35.39 14.45 33.24
N GLU A 242 -35.18 13.41 34.06
CA GLU A 242 -35.02 13.58 35.51
C GLU A 242 -33.83 14.52 35.79
N ILE A 243 -34.14 15.73 36.24
CA ILE A 243 -33.13 16.68 36.69
C ILE A 243 -32.59 16.15 38.01
N LYS A 244 -31.39 15.56 38.00
CA LYS A 244 -30.65 15.29 39.23
C LYS A 244 -30.48 16.62 39.97
N LYS A 245 -31.13 16.74 41.14
CA LYS A 245 -30.88 17.86 42.04
C LYS A 245 -29.38 17.86 42.39
N PRO A 246 -28.71 19.03 42.35
CA PRO A 246 -27.33 19.15 42.77
C PRO A 246 -27.15 18.79 44.25
#